data_AF-A0A0Q7RUU3-F1
#
_entry.id   AF-A0A0Q7RUU3-F1
#
_cell.length_a   1.000
_cell.length_b   1.000
_cell.length_c   1.000
_cell.angle_alpha   90.00
_cell.angle_beta   90.00
_cell.angle_gamma   90.00
#
_symmetry.space_group_name_H-M   'P 1'
#
loop_
_entity.id
_entity.type
_entity.pdbx_description
1 polymer ?
#
loop_
_entity_poly.entity_id
_entity_poly.type
_entity_poly.pdbx_seq_one_letter_code
_entity_poly.pdbx_strand_id
1 'polypeptide(L)'
;MRPRTVCTIVSTLALTAAAGCTREAEAPPTAPVEPSPAPAGPMAPAVSYACESGQSVTVAYPDAATAQLTYRSRTYVLRAVQAPSGARFTGSGMEWQTVTAAGQESASLSRLGPNQDVGVAVLERCSRPASAPIAPGPVPTPDALPGGPLPPAATPCKGPQLKLSADSGDAGMGHRVTIVGVQNVSAQVCSLTGYPTVTLQDARGRSLTTVRSEQNPGSYLRSGQAPAPVTVQPQAKAFFDLAWTVVPNEGQGETACPTAARIRALAPGDTSPTTLAQTFTPCGGRIQVSPFRAAAEPAPVPGG
;
A
#
# COMPACT_ATOMS: atom_id res chain seq x y z
N MET A 1 5.74 -23.87 -63.43
CA MET A 1 5.84 -23.44 -62.02
C MET A 1 7.03 -22.52 -61.87
N ARG A 2 6.81 -21.20 -61.65
CA ARG A 2 7.79 -20.14 -61.27
C ARG A 2 9.02 -19.96 -62.21
N PRO A 3 9.71 -18.80 -62.22
CA PRO A 3 9.34 -17.45 -61.80
C PRO A 3 9.75 -16.34 -62.83
N ARG A 4 9.39 -15.09 -62.49
CA ARG A 4 10.08 -13.81 -62.77
C ARG A 4 10.18 -13.33 -64.23
N THR A 5 9.73 -12.10 -64.48
CA THR A 5 10.59 -10.97 -64.91
C THR A 5 9.80 -9.65 -64.83
N VAL A 6 10.44 -8.65 -64.25
CA VAL A 6 10.03 -7.23 -64.14
C VAL A 6 10.19 -6.56 -65.50
N CYS A 7 9.24 -5.72 -65.93
CA CYS A 7 9.46 -4.82 -67.07
C CYS A 7 8.82 -3.45 -66.80
N THR A 8 9.69 -2.45 -66.74
CA THR A 8 9.47 -1.00 -66.65
C THR A 8 9.04 -0.41 -67.99
N ILE A 9 7.99 0.43 -68.00
CA ILE A 9 7.67 1.44 -69.05
C ILE A 9 6.90 2.56 -68.30
N VAL A 10 7.40 3.78 -68.06
CA VAL A 10 7.83 4.90 -68.92
C VAL A 10 6.70 5.51 -69.77
N SER A 11 6.15 6.60 -69.23
CA SER A 11 5.81 7.86 -69.92
C SER A 11 4.65 7.96 -70.94
N THR A 12 3.76 8.91 -70.60
CA THR A 12 3.33 10.08 -71.39
C THR A 12 2.19 10.00 -72.42
N LEU A 13 1.45 11.14 -72.42
CA LEU A 13 0.49 11.69 -73.39
C LEU A 13 -0.94 11.12 -73.37
N ALA A 14 -2.01 11.90 -73.53
CA ALA A 14 -2.27 13.35 -73.51
C ALA A 14 -3.78 13.56 -73.84
N LEU A 15 -4.30 14.77 -73.58
CA LEU A 15 -5.42 15.45 -74.29
C LEU A 15 -6.82 14.82 -74.08
N THR A 16 -7.93 15.48 -73.77
CA THR A 16 -8.53 16.84 -73.81
C THR A 16 -9.82 16.72 -72.95
N ALA A 17 -10.56 17.72 -72.45
CA ALA A 17 -11.00 18.98 -72.99
C ALA A 17 -11.55 19.86 -71.85
N ALA A 18 -11.54 21.17 -72.08
CA ALA A 18 -12.06 22.21 -71.20
C ALA A 18 -13.59 22.16 -71.07
N ALA A 19 -14.07 22.39 -69.85
CA ALA A 19 -15.34 23.07 -69.58
C ALA A 19 -15.23 23.72 -68.20
N GLY A 20 -15.20 25.04 -68.18
CA GLY A 20 -15.37 25.80 -66.95
C GLY A 20 -16.77 25.54 -66.40
N CYS A 21 -16.84 24.93 -65.24
CA CYS A 21 -17.97 25.01 -64.34
C CYS A 21 -17.37 25.29 -62.97
N THR A 22 -17.81 26.39 -62.38
CA THR A 22 -17.67 26.71 -60.97
C THR A 22 -17.74 25.42 -60.16
N ARG A 23 -16.63 25.03 -59.53
CA ARG A 23 -16.67 23.99 -58.50
C ARG A 23 -17.43 24.58 -57.32
N GLU A 24 -18.74 24.35 -57.33
CA GLU A 24 -19.48 24.09 -56.11
C GLU A 24 -18.62 23.10 -55.33
N ALA A 25 -18.03 23.56 -54.23
CA ALA A 25 -17.20 22.73 -53.39
C ALA A 25 -18.13 21.66 -52.80
N GLU A 26 -18.16 20.51 -53.46
CA GLU A 26 -18.76 19.30 -52.95
C GLU A 26 -18.23 19.10 -51.54
N ALA A 27 -19.15 19.14 -50.58
CA ALA A 27 -18.83 18.99 -49.18
C ALA A 27 -17.97 17.74 -49.03
N PRO A 28 -16.78 17.84 -48.41
CA PRO A 28 -15.92 16.67 -48.23
C PRO A 28 -16.75 15.58 -47.54
N PRO A 29 -16.62 14.31 -47.96
CA PRO A 29 -17.30 13.20 -47.33
C PRO A 29 -17.03 13.28 -45.82
N THR A 30 -18.09 13.24 -45.03
CA THR A 30 -18.03 13.36 -43.58
C THR A 30 -16.99 12.36 -43.10
N ALA A 31 -15.84 12.87 -42.66
CA ALA A 31 -14.88 12.05 -41.94
C ALA A 31 -15.66 11.33 -40.83
N PRO A 32 -15.35 10.06 -40.52
CA PRO A 32 -15.86 9.45 -39.31
C PRO A 32 -15.62 10.46 -38.21
N VAL A 33 -16.69 10.90 -37.55
CA VAL A 33 -16.59 11.78 -36.38
C VAL A 33 -15.70 11.02 -35.41
N GLU A 34 -14.42 11.37 -35.41
CA GLU A 34 -13.50 10.99 -34.35
C GLU A 34 -14.24 11.45 -33.09
N PRO A 35 -14.53 10.55 -32.13
CA PRO A 35 -15.33 10.91 -30.98
C PRO A 35 -14.69 12.13 -30.36
N SER A 36 -15.40 13.26 -30.48
CA SER A 36 -14.97 14.54 -29.93
C SER A 36 -14.59 14.27 -28.49
N PRO A 37 -13.36 14.61 -28.04
CA PRO A 37 -12.97 14.39 -26.66
C PRO A 37 -14.06 15.03 -25.83
N ALA A 38 -14.79 14.21 -25.06
CA ALA A 38 -15.84 14.70 -24.19
C ALA A 38 -15.30 15.91 -23.42
N PRO A 39 -16.07 17.00 -23.27
CA PRO A 39 -15.61 18.18 -22.57
C PRO A 39 -14.94 17.73 -21.28
N ALA A 40 -13.64 17.99 -21.16
CA ALA A 40 -12.89 17.65 -19.96
C ALA A 40 -13.68 18.26 -18.80
N GLY A 41 -14.22 17.40 -17.94
CA GLY A 41 -14.85 17.84 -16.70
C GLY A 41 -13.91 18.81 -15.99
N PRO A 42 -14.44 19.73 -15.18
CA PRO A 42 -13.65 20.83 -14.60
C PRO A 42 -12.32 20.29 -14.05
N MET A 43 -11.21 20.64 -14.72
CA MET A 43 -9.87 20.25 -14.30
C MET A 43 -9.71 20.73 -12.86
N ALA A 44 -9.47 19.79 -11.93
CA ALA A 44 -9.18 20.16 -10.56
C ALA A 44 -8.01 21.17 -10.57
N PRO A 45 -8.11 22.28 -9.80
CA PRO A 45 -7.10 23.32 -9.84
C PRO A 45 -5.74 22.75 -9.47
N ALA A 46 -4.72 23.14 -10.24
CA ALA A 46 -3.35 22.71 -9.99
C ALA A 46 -2.88 23.23 -8.62
N VAL A 47 -2.30 22.34 -7.84
CA VAL A 47 -1.81 22.59 -6.50
C VAL A 47 -0.34 22.97 -6.55
N SER A 48 0.06 24.06 -5.91
CA SER A 48 1.47 24.43 -5.76
C SER A 48 2.02 24.06 -4.37
N TYR A 49 3.28 23.62 -4.36
CA TYR A 49 4.07 23.33 -3.17
C TYR A 49 5.33 24.17 -3.17
N ALA A 50 5.69 24.72 -2.00
CA ALA A 50 6.96 25.41 -1.79
C ALA A 50 7.99 24.41 -1.27
N CYS A 51 9.14 24.30 -1.95
CA CYS A 51 10.18 23.34 -1.62
C CYS A 51 11.33 23.98 -0.82
N GLU A 52 11.99 23.18 0.02
CA GLU A 52 13.13 23.61 0.85
C GLU A 52 14.30 24.14 0.01
N SER A 53 14.43 23.72 -1.25
CA SER A 53 15.42 24.23 -2.20
C SER A 53 15.12 25.65 -2.73
N GLY A 54 13.96 26.23 -2.38
CA GLY A 54 13.46 27.48 -2.95
C GLY A 54 12.75 27.32 -4.31
N GLN A 55 12.67 26.11 -4.85
CA GLN A 55 11.86 25.82 -6.04
C GLN A 55 10.39 25.59 -5.68
N SER A 56 9.50 25.67 -6.67
CA SER A 56 8.10 25.27 -6.54
C SER A 56 7.79 24.06 -7.42
N VAL A 57 6.95 23.19 -6.90
CA VAL A 57 6.39 22.05 -7.63
C VAL A 57 4.89 22.26 -7.76
N THR A 58 4.38 22.20 -8.98
CA THR A 58 2.96 22.35 -9.27
C THR A 58 2.38 21.02 -9.74
N VAL A 59 1.32 20.54 -9.12
CA VAL A 59 0.71 19.24 -9.42
C VAL A 59 -0.77 19.40 -9.73
N ALA A 60 -1.21 18.95 -10.90
CA ALA A 60 -2.64 18.83 -11.22
C ALA A 60 -3.07 17.36 -11.10
N TYR A 61 -4.21 17.13 -10.46
CA TYR A 61 -4.81 15.79 -10.33
C TYR A 61 -6.08 15.74 -11.19
N PRO A 62 -5.97 15.44 -12.50
CA PRO A 62 -7.16 15.35 -13.36
C PRO A 62 -8.12 14.24 -12.91
N ASP A 63 -7.60 13.20 -12.26
CA ASP A 63 -8.35 12.10 -11.65
C ASP A 63 -7.58 11.53 -10.44
N ALA A 64 -8.20 10.59 -9.71
CA ALA A 64 -7.60 9.99 -8.51
C ALA A 64 -6.39 9.07 -8.81
N ALA A 65 -6.20 8.67 -10.06
CA ALA A 65 -5.14 7.77 -10.50
C ALA A 65 -3.96 8.49 -11.17
N THR A 66 -4.08 9.79 -11.46
CA THR A 66 -3.12 10.53 -12.29
C THR A 66 -2.68 11.82 -11.59
N ALA A 67 -1.36 12.04 -11.53
CA ALA A 67 -0.76 13.30 -11.11
C ALA A 67 0.10 13.87 -12.23
N GLN A 68 -0.23 15.07 -12.69
CA GLN A 68 0.57 15.84 -13.63
C GLN A 68 1.48 16.79 -12.83
N LEU A 69 2.71 16.35 -12.59
CA LEU A 69 3.69 17.07 -11.79
C LEU A 69 4.56 17.94 -12.69
N THR A 70 4.61 19.24 -12.42
CA THR A 70 5.48 20.19 -13.11
C THR A 70 6.61 20.62 -12.17
N TYR A 71 7.84 20.31 -12.57
CA TYR A 71 9.06 20.62 -11.83
C TYR A 71 10.13 21.13 -12.81
N ARG A 72 10.73 22.29 -12.52
CA ARG A 72 11.70 22.99 -13.39
C ARG A 72 11.19 23.20 -14.83
N SER A 73 9.92 23.61 -14.97
CA SER A 73 9.26 23.83 -16.28
C SER A 73 9.12 22.58 -17.15
N ARG A 74 9.32 21.37 -16.57
CA ARG A 74 9.05 20.09 -17.21
C ARG A 74 7.87 19.42 -16.52
N THR A 75 6.95 18.90 -17.31
CA THR A 75 5.77 18.18 -16.81
C THR A 75 5.97 16.68 -16.92
N TYR A 76 5.69 15.98 -15.84
CA TYR A 76 5.78 14.54 -15.68
C TYR A 76 4.39 14.01 -15.33
N VAL A 77 3.92 13.03 -16.10
CA VAL A 77 2.70 12.31 -15.76
C VAL A 77 3.08 11.12 -14.90
N LEU A 78 2.53 11.09 -13.69
CA LEU A 78 2.74 10.06 -12.69
C LEU A 78 1.42 9.35 -12.42
N ARG A 79 1.49 8.06 -12.07
CA ARG A 79 0.31 7.26 -11.72
C ARG A 79 0.29 6.95 -10.25
N ALA A 80 -0.91 6.99 -9.68
CA ALA A 80 -1.13 6.63 -8.29
C ALA A 80 -0.70 5.18 -8.08
N VAL A 81 0.09 4.98 -7.04
CA VAL A 81 0.47 3.67 -6.52
C VAL A 81 0.08 3.62 -5.06
N GLN A 82 -0.33 2.42 -4.62
CA GLN A 82 -0.78 2.23 -3.25
C GLN A 82 0.33 2.59 -2.28
N ALA A 83 -0.01 3.44 -1.31
CA ALA A 83 0.92 3.89 -0.27
C ALA A 83 0.27 3.79 1.11
N PRO A 84 1.06 3.42 2.14
CA PRO A 84 0.55 3.21 3.49
C PRO A 84 0.18 4.52 4.21
N SER A 85 0.70 5.67 3.77
CA SER A 85 0.30 6.99 4.25
C SER A 85 0.41 8.04 3.16
N GLY A 86 -0.64 8.85 3.05
CA GLY A 86 -0.74 9.88 2.04
C GLY A 86 -0.88 9.33 0.61
N ALA A 87 -0.63 10.16 -0.39
CA ALA A 87 -0.76 9.77 -1.79
C ALA A 87 0.62 9.59 -2.41
N ARG A 88 0.85 8.48 -3.10
CA ARG A 88 2.10 8.23 -3.82
C ARG A 88 1.79 8.08 -5.30
N PHE A 89 2.59 8.74 -6.12
CA PHE A 89 2.51 8.69 -7.57
C PHE A 89 3.88 8.39 -8.14
N THR A 90 3.98 7.43 -9.05
CA THR A 90 5.25 7.06 -9.69
C THR A 90 5.12 7.08 -11.21
N GLY A 91 6.21 7.35 -11.91
CA GLY A 91 6.24 7.39 -13.36
C GLY A 91 7.41 8.20 -13.86
N SER A 92 7.84 7.96 -15.10
CA SER A 92 8.94 8.71 -15.72
C SER A 92 10.24 8.74 -14.89
N GLY A 93 10.51 7.70 -14.10
CA GLY A 93 11.68 7.62 -13.20
C GLY A 93 11.59 8.55 -11.98
N MET A 94 10.41 9.09 -11.69
CA MET A 94 10.15 10.02 -10.60
C MET A 94 9.05 9.47 -9.69
N GLU A 95 9.14 9.83 -8.43
CA GLU A 95 8.17 9.52 -7.39
C GLU A 95 7.75 10.80 -6.71
N TRP A 96 6.45 10.99 -6.58
CA TRP A 96 5.83 12.06 -5.83
C TRP A 96 5.03 11.46 -4.69
N GLN A 97 5.40 11.77 -3.46
CA GLN A 97 4.68 11.31 -2.28
C GLN A 97 4.20 12.51 -1.49
N THR A 98 2.89 12.62 -1.27
CA THR A 98 2.30 13.62 -0.36
C THR A 98 1.84 12.93 0.90
N VAL A 99 1.95 13.59 2.04
CA VAL A 99 1.44 13.16 3.33
C VAL A 99 0.79 14.37 3.98
N THR A 100 -0.49 14.25 4.34
CA THR A 100 -1.19 15.28 5.09
C THR A 100 -1.13 14.96 6.57
N ALA A 101 -0.56 15.85 7.36
CA ALA A 101 -0.50 15.75 8.81
C ALA A 101 -0.72 17.13 9.43
N ALA A 102 -1.54 17.20 10.49
CA ALA A 102 -1.77 18.42 11.27
C ALA A 102 -2.14 19.68 10.44
N GLY A 103 -2.94 19.53 9.38
CA GLY A 103 -3.36 20.64 8.52
C GLY A 103 -2.30 21.15 7.55
N GLN A 104 -1.15 20.47 7.47
CA GLN A 104 -0.10 20.72 6.50
C GLN A 104 0.06 19.51 5.58
N GLU A 105 0.14 19.74 4.28
CA GLU A 105 0.45 18.71 3.30
C GLU A 105 1.93 18.82 2.94
N SER A 106 2.71 17.87 3.41
CA SER A 106 4.13 17.75 3.08
C SER A 106 4.28 16.80 1.89
N ALA A 107 5.17 17.10 0.97
CA ALA A 107 5.42 16.30 -0.20
C ALA A 107 6.90 16.09 -0.45
N SER A 108 7.28 14.92 -0.96
CA SER A 108 8.63 14.60 -1.38
C SER A 108 8.63 14.19 -2.85
N LEU A 109 9.49 14.85 -3.64
CA LEU A 109 9.81 14.44 -5.00
C LEU A 109 11.13 13.67 -4.96
N SER A 110 11.11 12.42 -5.41
CA SER A 110 12.26 11.53 -5.43
C SER A 110 12.53 11.03 -6.85
N ARG A 111 13.79 10.76 -7.17
CA ARG A 111 14.16 9.96 -8.35
C ARG A 111 14.06 8.49 -8.00
N LEU A 112 13.36 7.73 -8.81
CA LEU A 112 13.28 6.28 -8.70
C LEU A 112 14.56 5.62 -9.21
N GLY A 113 14.95 4.50 -8.59
CA GLY A 113 16.05 3.67 -9.06
C GLY A 113 15.76 2.97 -10.40
N PRO A 114 16.71 2.20 -10.94
CA PRO A 114 16.57 1.51 -12.24
C PRO A 114 15.32 0.62 -12.34
N ASN A 115 14.91 0.03 -11.21
CA ASN A 115 13.74 -0.84 -11.13
C ASN A 115 12.42 -0.07 -10.97
N GLN A 116 12.45 1.27 -10.93
CA GLN A 116 11.28 2.14 -10.78
C GLN A 116 10.42 1.93 -9.51
N ASP A 117 10.94 1.19 -8.52
CA ASP A 117 10.16 0.78 -7.35
C ASP A 117 10.46 1.61 -6.08
N VAL A 118 11.65 2.20 -5.98
CA VAL A 118 12.13 2.90 -4.77
C VAL A 118 12.72 4.25 -5.15
N GLY A 119 12.32 5.31 -4.44
CA GLY A 119 12.98 6.61 -4.49
C GLY A 119 14.40 6.49 -3.94
N VAL A 120 15.39 6.43 -4.81
CA VAL A 120 16.81 6.27 -4.44
C VAL A 120 17.49 7.60 -4.12
N ALA A 121 16.86 8.72 -4.49
CA ALA A 121 17.34 10.06 -4.16
C ALA A 121 16.17 11.04 -4.00
N VAL A 122 16.04 11.66 -2.82
CA VAL A 122 15.08 12.76 -2.59
C VAL A 122 15.62 14.00 -3.30
N LEU A 123 14.89 14.48 -4.31
CA LEU A 123 15.24 15.66 -5.08
C LEU A 123 14.71 16.92 -4.40
N GLU A 124 13.48 16.88 -3.90
CA GLU A 124 12.83 18.01 -3.25
C GLU A 124 11.99 17.54 -2.06
N ARG A 125 11.97 18.36 -1.01
CA ARG A 125 10.99 18.29 0.09
C ARG A 125 10.20 19.57 0.05
N CYS A 126 8.89 19.44 -0.08
CA CYS A 126 7.99 20.55 -0.27
C CYS A 126 6.86 20.50 0.75
N SER A 127 6.27 21.64 1.04
CA SER A 127 5.11 21.72 1.91
C SER A 127 4.13 22.76 1.39
N ARG A 128 2.86 22.56 1.74
CA ARG A 128 1.83 23.56 1.62
C ARG A 128 0.86 23.46 2.79
N PRO A 129 0.15 24.54 3.13
CA PRO A 129 -1.04 24.44 3.99
C PRO A 129 -2.08 23.55 3.31
N ALA A 130 -2.58 22.52 3.99
CA ALA A 130 -3.59 21.63 3.42
C ALA A 130 -4.95 22.35 3.38
N SER A 131 -5.53 22.53 2.20
CA SER A 131 -6.90 23.02 2.06
C SER A 131 -7.87 21.89 2.48
N ALA A 132 -8.64 22.09 3.56
CA ALA A 132 -9.55 21.10 4.14
C ALA A 132 -10.58 20.54 3.13
N PRO A 133 -11.11 19.31 3.33
CA PRO A 133 -12.26 18.83 2.56
C PRO A 133 -13.50 19.69 2.84
N ILE A 134 -14.28 19.94 1.78
CA ILE A 134 -15.53 20.72 1.79
C ILE A 134 -16.56 19.99 2.69
N ALA A 135 -16.94 20.60 3.80
CA ALA A 135 -18.15 20.24 4.55
C ALA A 135 -19.36 21.03 4.00
N PRO A 136 -20.60 20.50 4.06
CA PRO A 136 -21.79 21.21 3.60
C PRO A 136 -22.22 22.28 4.62
N GLY A 137 -22.30 23.54 4.17
CA GLY A 137 -23.17 24.62 4.70
C GLY A 137 -22.82 25.23 6.07
N PRO A 138 -23.04 26.55 6.27
CA PRO A 138 -22.48 27.34 7.37
C PRO A 138 -23.36 27.32 8.63
N VAL A 139 -22.80 27.51 9.83
CA VAL A 139 -23.01 28.64 10.82
C VAL A 139 -22.04 28.43 12.03
N PRO A 140 -21.86 29.41 12.95
CA PRO A 140 -20.90 30.51 12.97
C PRO A 140 -19.67 30.24 13.88
N THR A 141 -18.64 31.06 13.71
CA THR A 141 -17.44 31.16 14.57
C THR A 141 -17.79 31.36 16.05
N PRO A 142 -17.01 30.73 16.95
CA PRO A 142 -16.36 31.57 17.97
C PRO A 142 -14.85 31.27 18.13
N ASP A 143 -14.12 32.38 18.15
CA ASP A 143 -12.80 32.69 18.72
C ASP A 143 -11.71 31.62 18.85
N ALA A 144 -10.54 32.00 18.34
CA ALA A 144 -9.27 31.38 18.64
C ALA A 144 -8.89 31.59 20.11
N LEU A 145 -8.62 30.51 20.84
CA LEU A 145 -7.86 30.52 22.08
C LEU A 145 -6.96 29.25 22.18
N PRO A 146 -5.88 29.30 22.97
CA PRO A 146 -4.54 28.84 22.57
C PRO A 146 -4.23 27.41 23.00
N GLY A 147 -3.32 26.76 22.26
CA GLY A 147 -2.46 25.66 22.74
C GLY A 147 -3.15 24.58 23.57
N GLY A 148 -4.07 23.82 22.97
CA GLY A 148 -4.58 22.59 23.57
C GLY A 148 -3.52 21.48 23.53
N PRO A 149 -3.40 20.61 24.55
CA PRO A 149 -2.45 19.50 24.53
C PRO A 149 -2.74 18.57 23.35
N LEU A 150 -1.67 18.07 22.70
CA LEU A 150 -1.74 16.99 21.73
C LEU A 150 -2.60 15.84 22.30
N PRO A 151 -3.48 15.20 21.50
CA PRO A 151 -4.25 14.06 21.97
C PRO A 151 -3.27 12.99 22.50
N PRO A 152 -3.52 12.42 23.69
CA PRO A 152 -2.61 11.48 24.29
C PRO A 152 -2.39 10.28 23.37
N ALA A 153 -1.13 9.85 23.24
CA ALA A 153 -0.80 8.60 22.58
C ALA A 153 -1.67 7.48 23.18
N ALA A 154 -2.41 6.76 22.33
CA ALA A 154 -3.32 5.71 22.78
C ALA A 154 -2.56 4.72 23.69
N THR A 155 -3.08 4.51 24.89
CA THR A 155 -2.45 3.65 25.91
C THR A 155 -2.19 2.25 25.36
N PRO A 156 -1.07 1.58 25.69
CA PRO A 156 -0.82 0.22 25.21
C PRO A 156 -1.91 -0.75 25.65
N CYS A 157 -2.36 -1.63 24.75
CA CYS A 157 -3.36 -2.64 25.08
C CYS A 157 -2.85 -3.63 26.13
N LYS A 158 -3.75 -4.07 27.02
CA LYS A 158 -3.48 -5.09 28.05
C LYS A 158 -4.29 -6.36 27.80
N GLY A 159 -3.77 -7.51 28.20
CA GLY A 159 -4.33 -8.84 27.96
C GLY A 159 -5.80 -9.02 28.33
N PRO A 160 -6.31 -8.49 29.47
CA PRO A 160 -7.73 -8.58 29.81
C PRO A 160 -8.65 -7.82 28.85
N GLN A 161 -8.11 -6.90 28.06
CA GLN A 161 -8.85 -6.13 27.03
C GLN A 161 -8.83 -6.83 25.68
N LEU A 162 -8.10 -7.95 25.53
CA LEU A 162 -7.85 -8.59 24.25
C LEU A 162 -8.48 -9.98 24.18
N LYS A 163 -9.01 -10.32 23.01
CA LYS A 163 -9.47 -11.66 22.66
C LYS A 163 -8.79 -12.11 21.38
N LEU A 164 -8.21 -13.31 21.42
CA LEU A 164 -7.56 -13.90 20.26
C LEU A 164 -8.56 -14.71 19.43
N SER A 165 -8.40 -14.69 18.10
CA SER A 165 -9.11 -15.55 17.14
C SER A 165 -8.14 -16.14 16.13
N ALA A 166 -8.40 -17.37 15.69
CA ALA A 166 -7.78 -17.90 14.49
C ALA A 166 -8.53 -17.33 13.29
N ASP A 167 -7.84 -16.57 12.44
CA ASP A 167 -8.32 -16.15 11.14
C ASP A 167 -7.56 -16.96 10.06
N SER A 168 -8.16 -17.13 8.88
CA SER A 168 -7.62 -18.04 7.86
C SER A 168 -6.22 -17.60 7.40
N GLY A 169 -5.28 -18.54 7.37
CA GLY A 169 -3.99 -18.39 6.72
C GLY A 169 -3.72 -19.64 5.88
N ASP A 170 -3.32 -19.45 4.63
CA ASP A 170 -2.92 -20.52 3.72
C ASP A 170 -1.40 -20.56 3.61
N ALA A 171 -0.84 -21.77 3.53
CA ALA A 171 0.58 -21.95 3.24
C ALA A 171 0.86 -23.33 2.65
N GLY A 172 1.82 -23.38 1.74
CA GLY A 172 2.16 -24.54 0.90
C GLY A 172 3.60 -25.01 1.07
N MET A 173 3.92 -26.15 0.45
CA MET A 173 5.26 -26.78 0.45
C MET A 173 5.89 -26.96 1.85
N GLY A 174 5.17 -27.60 2.77
CA GLY A 174 5.70 -27.95 4.10
C GLY A 174 5.79 -26.79 5.10
N HIS A 175 5.53 -25.56 4.67
CA HIS A 175 5.35 -24.41 5.55
C HIS A 175 3.87 -24.16 5.77
N ARG A 176 3.53 -23.75 6.99
CA ARG A 176 2.17 -23.39 7.40
C ARG A 176 2.19 -22.00 8.02
N VAL A 177 1.12 -21.24 7.79
CA VAL A 177 0.90 -19.92 8.35
C VAL A 177 -0.51 -19.89 8.91
N THR A 178 -0.67 -19.30 10.09
CA THR A 178 -1.99 -18.93 10.61
C THR A 178 -1.97 -17.45 10.91
N ILE A 179 -3.06 -16.78 10.56
CA ILE A 179 -3.27 -15.38 10.91
C ILE A 179 -4.00 -15.37 12.25
N VAL A 180 -3.45 -14.68 13.25
CA VAL A 180 -4.10 -14.52 14.56
C VAL A 180 -4.68 -13.13 14.65
N GLY A 181 -6.01 -13.06 14.75
CA GLY A 181 -6.74 -11.85 15.07
C GLY A 181 -6.67 -11.54 16.57
N VAL A 182 -6.49 -10.27 16.89
CA VAL A 182 -6.43 -9.72 18.25
C VAL A 182 -7.49 -8.65 18.36
N GLN A 183 -8.64 -9.01 18.91
CA GLN A 183 -9.78 -8.12 19.07
C GLN A 183 -9.69 -7.35 20.39
N ASN A 184 -9.89 -6.04 20.35
CA ASN A 184 -10.11 -5.23 21.55
C ASN A 184 -11.56 -5.41 22.04
N VAL A 185 -11.75 -6.12 23.14
CA VAL A 185 -13.08 -6.36 23.74
C VAL A 185 -13.44 -5.32 24.82
N SER A 186 -12.56 -4.34 25.06
CA SER A 186 -12.82 -3.25 26.00
C SER A 186 -13.53 -2.06 25.34
N ALA A 187 -13.97 -1.11 26.16
CA ALA A 187 -14.57 0.15 25.71
C ALA A 187 -13.53 1.25 25.40
N GLN A 188 -12.24 0.99 25.63
CA GLN A 188 -11.18 1.99 25.48
C GLN A 188 -10.35 1.71 24.23
N VAL A 189 -10.00 2.77 23.50
CA VAL A 189 -9.01 2.66 22.42
C VAL A 189 -7.64 2.36 23.02
N CYS A 190 -6.87 1.48 22.37
CA CYS A 190 -5.53 1.15 22.81
C CYS A 190 -4.59 0.91 21.62
N SER A 191 -3.29 0.89 21.86
CA SER A 191 -2.28 0.66 20.83
C SER A 191 -1.50 -0.65 21.02
N LEU A 192 -1.14 -1.28 19.90
CA LEU A 192 -0.25 -2.44 19.83
C LEU A 192 0.94 -2.09 18.92
N THR A 193 2.15 -2.13 19.46
CA THR A 193 3.37 -1.73 18.72
C THR A 193 4.43 -2.80 18.90
N GLY A 194 4.92 -3.37 17.80
CA GLY A 194 5.96 -4.41 17.84
C GLY A 194 5.43 -5.82 17.67
N TYR A 195 6.10 -6.77 18.32
CA TYR A 195 5.85 -8.20 18.21
C TYR A 195 5.18 -8.75 19.48
N PRO A 196 4.14 -9.58 19.37
CA PRO A 196 3.68 -10.32 20.53
C PRO A 196 4.76 -11.30 21.01
N THR A 197 4.83 -11.51 22.32
CA THR A 197 5.57 -12.67 22.84
C THR A 197 4.65 -13.87 22.79
N VAL A 198 5.00 -14.88 21.98
CA VAL A 198 4.20 -16.09 21.81
C VAL A 198 4.86 -17.27 22.53
N THR A 199 4.05 -18.04 23.24
CA THR A 199 4.43 -19.32 23.83
C THR A 199 3.39 -20.37 23.45
N LEU A 200 3.85 -21.52 22.97
CA LEU A 200 2.96 -22.63 22.65
C LEU A 200 2.75 -23.51 23.87
N GLN A 201 1.55 -24.04 24.04
CA GLN A 201 1.19 -24.93 25.13
C GLN A 201 0.56 -26.22 24.62
N ASP A 202 0.79 -27.32 25.32
CA ASP A 202 0.12 -28.60 25.09
C ASP A 202 -1.34 -28.59 25.60
N ALA A 203 -2.06 -29.69 25.38
CA ALA A 203 -3.46 -29.82 25.82
C ALA A 203 -3.64 -29.73 27.35
N ARG A 204 -2.58 -29.93 28.13
CA ARG A 204 -2.56 -29.80 29.60
C ARG A 204 -2.16 -28.39 30.05
N GLY A 205 -1.94 -27.47 29.12
CA GLY A 205 -1.50 -26.09 29.40
C GLY A 205 -0.01 -25.95 29.72
N ARG A 206 0.81 -26.99 29.51
CA ARG A 206 2.26 -26.94 29.74
C ARG A 206 2.94 -26.29 28.54
N SER A 207 3.87 -25.37 28.80
CA SER A 207 4.63 -24.70 27.74
C SER A 207 5.52 -25.70 27.00
N LEU A 208 5.48 -25.65 25.67
CA LEU A 208 6.37 -26.39 24.78
C LEU A 208 7.74 -25.70 24.72
N THR A 209 8.62 -25.99 25.68
CA THR A 209 9.94 -25.37 25.79
C THR A 209 10.91 -25.75 24.66
N THR A 210 10.61 -26.84 23.94
CA THR A 210 11.36 -27.28 22.76
C THR A 210 11.09 -26.42 21.53
N VAL A 211 10.03 -25.60 21.53
CA VAL A 211 9.66 -24.73 20.40
C VAL A 211 9.91 -23.28 20.77
N ARG A 212 10.86 -22.64 20.08
CA ARG A 212 11.21 -21.24 20.30
C ARG A 212 10.36 -20.31 19.44
N SER A 213 9.92 -19.20 20.04
CA SER A 213 9.30 -18.09 19.32
C SER A 213 10.39 -17.17 18.79
N GLU A 214 10.55 -17.09 17.48
CA GLU A 214 11.49 -16.19 16.81
C GLU A 214 10.72 -15.00 16.23
N GLN A 215 11.13 -13.79 16.64
CA GLN A 215 10.66 -12.56 16.01
C GLN A 215 11.40 -12.42 14.68
N ASN A 216 10.68 -12.49 13.57
CA ASN A 216 11.30 -12.39 12.26
C ASN A 216 10.96 -11.03 11.63
N PRO A 217 11.90 -10.06 11.56
CA PRO A 217 11.71 -8.81 10.83
C PRO A 217 11.78 -8.97 9.31
N GLY A 218 12.07 -10.19 8.82
CA GLY A 218 11.99 -10.50 7.40
C GLY A 218 12.64 -11.82 7.02
N SER A 219 11.80 -12.83 6.79
CA SER A 219 11.90 -13.66 5.60
C SER A 219 10.49 -14.13 5.24
N TYR A 220 10.15 -13.95 3.96
CA TYR A 220 8.85 -14.17 3.31
C TYR A 220 7.70 -13.17 3.54
N LEU A 221 7.54 -12.52 4.72
CA LEU A 221 6.36 -11.66 4.99
C LEU A 221 6.59 -10.13 4.98
N ARG A 222 7.84 -9.65 4.93
CA ARG A 222 8.29 -8.25 4.66
C ARG A 222 9.76 -8.11 5.05
N SER A 223 10.60 -7.48 4.25
CA SER A 223 12.01 -7.20 4.58
C SER A 223 12.14 -5.82 5.22
N GLY A 224 12.48 -5.76 6.51
CA GLY A 224 13.24 -4.62 7.09
C GLY A 224 12.48 -3.36 7.49
N GLN A 225 11.15 -3.35 7.56
CA GLN A 225 10.39 -2.18 8.05
C GLN A 225 10.12 -2.27 9.56
N ALA A 226 10.43 -1.22 10.31
CA ALA A 226 10.17 -1.16 11.75
C ALA A 226 8.66 -1.31 12.05
N PRO A 227 8.26 -2.04 13.11
CA PRO A 227 6.87 -2.20 13.47
C PRO A 227 6.17 -0.86 13.71
N ALA A 228 5.11 -0.57 12.95
CA ALA A 228 4.29 0.62 13.15
C ALA A 228 3.28 0.40 14.29
N PRO A 229 2.97 1.43 15.11
CA PRO A 229 1.89 1.35 16.08
C PRO A 229 0.54 1.10 15.40
N VAL A 230 -0.19 0.08 15.87
CA VAL A 230 -1.56 -0.22 15.44
C VAL A 230 -2.53 0.26 16.50
N THR A 231 -3.39 1.23 16.16
CA THR A 231 -4.46 1.68 17.05
C THR A 231 -5.68 0.78 16.89
N VAL A 232 -6.14 0.17 17.98
CA VAL A 232 -7.26 -0.78 17.99
C VAL A 232 -8.44 -0.13 18.71
N GLN A 233 -9.46 0.24 17.93
CA GLN A 233 -10.73 0.73 18.46
C GLN A 233 -11.47 -0.37 19.24
N PRO A 234 -12.43 -0.02 20.12
CA PRO A 234 -13.35 -0.99 20.68
C PRO A 234 -13.95 -1.89 19.58
N GLN A 235 -13.97 -3.19 19.81
CA GLN A 235 -14.42 -4.25 18.89
C GLN A 235 -13.59 -4.45 17.62
N ALA A 236 -12.62 -3.57 17.30
CA ALA A 236 -11.74 -3.74 16.16
C ALA A 236 -10.68 -4.83 16.41
N LYS A 237 -10.09 -5.32 15.31
CA LYS A 237 -9.02 -6.33 15.33
C LYS A 237 -7.71 -5.76 14.82
N ALA A 238 -6.62 -6.14 15.46
CA ALA A 238 -5.28 -6.19 14.87
C ALA A 238 -4.94 -7.65 14.52
N PHE A 239 -3.86 -7.86 13.78
CA PHE A 239 -3.45 -9.19 13.32
C PHE A 239 -1.95 -9.39 13.47
N PHE A 240 -1.52 -10.63 13.63
CA PHE A 240 -0.13 -11.05 13.47
C PHE A 240 -0.07 -12.45 12.86
N ASP A 241 1.03 -12.79 12.22
CA ASP A 241 1.24 -14.10 11.61
C ASP A 241 2.07 -14.99 12.50
N LEU A 242 1.67 -16.26 12.51
CA LEU A 242 2.44 -17.35 13.06
C LEU A 242 2.78 -18.31 11.92
N ALA A 243 4.07 -18.51 11.65
CA ALA A 243 4.55 -19.41 10.62
C ALA A 243 5.40 -20.54 11.23
N TRP A 244 5.24 -21.75 10.70
CA TRP A 244 5.98 -22.94 11.13
C TRP A 244 6.21 -23.91 9.97
N THR A 245 7.10 -24.88 10.17
CA THR A 245 7.25 -26.02 9.25
C THR A 245 6.51 -27.23 9.82
N VAL A 246 5.93 -28.05 8.95
CA VAL A 246 5.34 -29.36 9.29
C VAL A 246 6.26 -30.53 8.92
N VAL A 247 7.49 -30.23 8.47
CA VAL A 247 8.51 -31.23 8.12
C VAL A 247 9.46 -31.42 9.31
N PRO A 248 9.57 -32.64 9.88
CA PRO A 248 10.55 -32.95 10.92
C PRO A 248 11.99 -32.68 10.45
N ASN A 249 12.82 -32.17 11.35
CA ASN A 249 14.25 -32.00 11.07
C ASN A 249 15.03 -33.27 11.44
N GLU A 250 15.04 -34.25 10.53
CA GLU A 250 15.77 -35.53 10.71
C GLU A 250 17.27 -35.32 10.95
N GLY A 251 17.87 -34.30 10.32
CA GLY A 251 19.28 -33.93 10.52
C GLY A 251 19.62 -33.43 11.93
N GLN A 252 18.61 -33.10 12.75
CA GLN A 252 18.71 -32.75 14.16
C GLN A 252 18.08 -33.83 15.07
N GLY A 253 17.78 -35.02 14.52
CA GLY A 253 17.18 -36.14 15.25
C GLY A 253 15.68 -35.97 15.55
N GLU A 254 15.00 -34.98 14.98
CA GLU A 254 13.56 -34.82 15.10
C GLU A 254 12.86 -35.75 14.10
N THR A 255 12.24 -36.82 14.61
CA THR A 255 11.47 -37.80 13.82
C THR A 255 9.97 -37.59 13.91
N ALA A 256 9.50 -36.83 14.90
CA ALA A 256 8.11 -36.47 15.10
C ALA A 256 8.01 -35.05 15.66
N CYS A 257 6.98 -34.33 15.25
CA CYS A 257 6.78 -32.94 15.66
C CYS A 257 5.94 -32.85 16.94
N PRO A 258 6.24 -31.91 17.84
CA PRO A 258 5.42 -31.67 19.01
C PRO A 258 4.01 -31.21 18.60
N THR A 259 3.03 -31.48 19.46
CA THR A 259 1.65 -31.00 19.27
C THR A 259 1.38 -29.81 20.18
N ALA A 260 1.14 -28.66 19.58
CA ALA A 260 0.57 -27.49 20.26
C ALA A 260 -0.95 -27.59 20.24
N ALA A 261 -1.60 -27.25 21.36
CA ALA A 261 -3.06 -27.18 21.49
C ALA A 261 -3.55 -25.76 21.83
N ARG A 262 -2.66 -24.88 22.26
CA ARG A 262 -2.98 -23.51 22.64
C ARG A 262 -1.83 -22.56 22.34
N ILE A 263 -2.18 -21.40 21.81
CA ILE A 263 -1.30 -20.25 21.64
C ILE A 263 -1.51 -19.33 22.84
N ARG A 264 -0.44 -18.98 23.55
CA ARG A 264 -0.43 -17.98 24.60
C ARG A 264 0.36 -16.77 24.12
N ALA A 265 -0.29 -15.61 24.02
CA ALA A 265 0.33 -14.38 23.55
C ALA A 265 0.34 -13.30 24.64
N LEU A 266 1.40 -12.50 24.67
CA LEU A 266 1.51 -11.29 25.49
C LEU A 266 1.70 -10.09 24.58
N ALA A 267 0.93 -9.03 24.84
CA ALA A 267 1.17 -7.75 24.19
C ALA A 267 2.52 -7.14 24.67
N PRO A 268 3.22 -6.38 23.81
CA PRO A 268 4.43 -5.65 24.18
C PRO A 268 4.24 -4.80 25.43
N GLY A 269 5.10 -4.99 26.43
CA GLY A 269 5.02 -4.26 27.70
C GLY A 269 3.86 -4.68 28.62
N ASP A 270 3.25 -5.83 28.37
CA ASP A 270 2.25 -6.43 29.25
C ASP A 270 2.73 -7.74 29.89
N THR A 271 2.15 -8.06 31.05
CA THR A 271 2.42 -9.27 31.84
C THR A 271 1.21 -10.21 31.86
N SER A 272 0.04 -9.77 31.37
CA SER A 272 -1.20 -10.54 31.37
C SER A 272 -1.38 -11.27 30.03
N PRO A 273 -1.28 -12.60 29.98
CA PRO A 273 -1.40 -13.33 28.73
C PRO A 273 -2.84 -13.45 28.25
N THR A 274 -3.01 -13.54 26.93
CA THR A 274 -4.25 -13.97 26.29
C THR A 274 -4.01 -15.30 25.59
N THR A 275 -5.03 -16.15 25.51
CA THR A 275 -4.91 -17.50 24.96
C THR A 275 -5.91 -17.79 23.86
N LEU A 276 -5.47 -18.55 22.86
CA LEU A 276 -6.28 -19.09 21.77
C LEU A 276 -6.12 -20.60 21.75
N ALA A 277 -7.23 -21.34 21.83
CA ALA A 277 -7.21 -22.79 21.59
C ALA A 277 -7.05 -23.03 20.09
N GLN A 278 -5.93 -23.64 19.69
CA GLN A 278 -5.61 -23.95 18.31
C GLN A 278 -4.61 -25.11 18.28
N THR A 279 -4.99 -26.17 17.58
CA THR A 279 -4.16 -27.38 17.48
C THR A 279 -3.35 -27.37 16.20
N PHE A 280 -2.03 -27.56 16.31
CA PHE A 280 -1.10 -27.68 15.18
C PHE A 280 0.22 -28.32 15.61
N THR A 281 1.04 -28.72 14.64
CA THR A 281 2.29 -29.45 14.86
C THR A 281 3.49 -28.66 14.30
N PRO A 282 4.10 -27.76 15.09
CA PRO A 282 5.28 -27.02 14.67
C PRO A 282 6.53 -27.90 14.77
N CYS A 283 7.13 -28.22 13.64
CA CYS A 283 8.39 -28.95 13.56
C CYS A 283 9.58 -27.97 13.51
N GLY A 284 10.79 -28.50 13.66
CA GLY A 284 12.04 -27.75 13.56
C GLY A 284 12.35 -26.89 14.79
N GLY A 285 11.64 -27.11 15.90
CA GLY A 285 11.91 -26.45 17.19
C GLY A 285 11.71 -24.93 17.20
N ARG A 286 11.06 -24.35 16.20
CA ARG A 286 10.84 -22.90 16.10
C ARG A 286 9.54 -22.53 15.40
N ILE A 287 8.99 -21.38 15.78
CA ILE A 287 7.92 -20.68 15.09
C ILE A 287 8.38 -19.25 14.80
N GLN A 288 7.91 -18.68 13.70
CA GLN A 288 8.15 -17.28 13.36
C GLN A 288 6.93 -16.44 13.67
N VAL A 289 7.16 -15.28 14.26
CA VAL A 289 6.12 -14.32 14.68
C VAL A 289 6.32 -13.00 13.96
N SER A 290 5.27 -12.50 13.29
CA SER A 290 5.28 -11.17 12.67
C SER A 290 4.97 -10.06 13.69
N PRO A 291 5.26 -8.79 13.37
CA PRO A 291 4.73 -7.69 14.16
C PRO A 291 3.21 -7.56 13.97
N PHE A 292 2.55 -6.80 14.85
CA PHE A 292 1.14 -6.45 14.70
C PHE A 292 0.89 -5.61 13.44
N ARG A 293 -0.27 -5.83 12.82
CA ARG A 293 -0.79 -5.08 11.66
C ARG A 293 -2.29 -4.84 11.78
N ALA A 294 -2.80 -3.85 11.06
CA ALA A 294 -4.22 -3.49 11.09
C ALA A 294 -5.13 -4.39 10.24
N ALA A 295 -4.59 -5.12 9.25
CA ALA A 295 -5.37 -5.92 8.29
C ALA A 295 -4.96 -7.40 8.30
N ALA A 296 -5.92 -8.31 8.10
CA ALA A 296 -5.72 -9.77 8.19
C ALA A 296 -4.81 -10.32 7.09
N GLU A 297 -4.89 -9.81 5.87
CA GLU A 297 -4.05 -10.21 4.74
C GLU A 297 -3.48 -8.94 4.11
N PRO A 298 -2.26 -8.95 3.55
CA PRO A 298 -1.89 -7.93 2.59
C PRO A 298 -2.88 -8.00 1.43
N ALA A 299 -3.46 -6.88 0.99
CA ALA A 299 -4.31 -6.89 -0.20
C ALA A 299 -3.56 -7.58 -1.36
N PRO A 300 -4.20 -8.52 -2.09
CA PRO A 300 -3.55 -9.19 -3.21
C PRO A 300 -3.07 -8.12 -4.20
N VAL A 301 -1.79 -8.17 -4.54
CA VAL A 301 -1.27 -7.44 -5.68
C VAL A 301 -1.93 -8.07 -6.91
N PRO A 302 -2.67 -7.33 -7.75
CA PRO A 302 -3.15 -7.88 -9.01
C PRO A 302 -1.93 -8.26 -9.85
N GLY A 303 -1.64 -9.56 -9.92
CA GLY A 303 -0.61 -10.12 -10.78
C GLY A 303 -1.10 -10.06 -12.23
N GLY A 304 -0.29 -9.45 -13.10
CA GLY A 304 -0.46 -9.49 -14.55
C GLY A 304 0.12 -10.76 -15.18
#